data_AF-A0A3A6HGZ4-F1
#
_entry.id   AF-A0A3A6HGZ4-F1
#
_cell.length_a   1.000
_cell.length_b   1.000
_cell.length_c   1.000
_cell.angle_alpha   90.00
_cell.angle_beta   90.00
_cell.angle_gamma   90.00
#
_symmetry.space_group_name_H-M   'P 1'
#
loop_
_entity.id
_entity.type
_entity.pdbx_description
1 polymer ?
#
loop_
_entity_poly.entity_id
_entity_poly.type
_entity_poly.pdbx_seq_one_letter_code
_entity_poly.pdbx_strand_id
1 'polypeptide(L)'
;MKQYEVSEEYRTGNETIDQQHARMLDHTQRAYLLFTDENMLFKCADINKILEGLSFHTAEHFAYEEDYMRELGFDQLEEHIRCHEAFRRKLQEFIDRVPQLSLDTQDEMLGEVFEYLQEWWKVHITQEDMKYVEFANNHETAAP
;
A
#
# COMPACT_ATOMS: atom_id res chain seq x y z
N MET A 1 -15.12 10.36 10.48
CA MET A 1 -14.01 9.59 9.87
C MET A 1 -13.15 10.57 9.10
N LYS A 2 -11.82 10.44 9.12
CA LYS A 2 -10.97 11.20 8.19
C LYS A 2 -11.32 10.75 6.77
N GLN A 3 -11.62 11.71 5.90
CA GLN A 3 -11.77 11.48 4.47
C GLN A 3 -10.38 11.66 3.87
N TYR A 4 -9.86 10.61 3.23
CA TYR A 4 -8.55 10.60 2.61
C TYR A 4 -8.77 10.67 1.10
N GLU A 5 -8.15 11.64 0.44
CA GLU A 5 -8.24 11.82 -1.01
C GLU A 5 -6.91 11.40 -1.64
N VAL A 6 -6.96 10.61 -2.70
CA VAL A 6 -5.79 10.31 -3.54
C VAL A 6 -5.68 11.35 -4.67
N SER A 7 -4.46 11.60 -5.16
CA SER A 7 -4.27 12.41 -6.37
C SER A 7 -4.91 11.71 -7.57
N GLU A 8 -5.29 12.50 -8.59
CA GLU A 8 -5.97 12.00 -9.79
C GLU A 8 -5.21 10.86 -10.48
N GLU A 9 -3.88 10.82 -10.38
CA GLU A 9 -3.05 9.76 -10.96
C GLU A 9 -3.25 8.38 -10.30
N TYR A 10 -3.76 8.33 -9.08
CA TYR A 10 -4.01 7.10 -8.31
C TYR A 10 -5.49 6.71 -8.28
N ARG A 11 -6.36 7.44 -9.00
CA ARG A 11 -7.80 7.18 -8.99
C ARG A 11 -8.13 6.03 -9.92
N THR A 12 -8.69 4.98 -9.34
CA THR A 12 -9.24 3.82 -10.05
C THR A 12 -10.67 4.07 -10.56
N GLY A 13 -11.35 5.09 -10.00
CA GLY A 13 -12.78 5.32 -10.23
C GLY A 13 -13.70 4.47 -9.37
N ASN A 14 -13.15 3.49 -8.63
CA ASN A 14 -13.85 2.76 -7.59
C ASN A 14 -13.64 3.44 -6.24
N GLU A 15 -14.67 4.10 -5.70
CA GLU A 15 -14.57 4.89 -4.47
C GLU A 15 -14.06 4.09 -3.27
N THR A 16 -14.41 2.79 -3.18
CA THR A 16 -13.96 1.94 -2.06
C THR A 16 -12.46 1.68 -2.15
N ILE A 17 -11.97 1.36 -3.34
CA ILE A 17 -10.54 1.10 -3.59
C ILE A 17 -9.73 2.39 -3.42
N ASP A 18 -10.21 3.50 -3.97
CA ASP A 18 -9.56 4.81 -3.82
C ASP A 18 -9.43 5.21 -2.34
N GLN A 19 -10.46 4.95 -1.52
CA GLN A 19 -10.38 5.18 -0.07
C GLN A 19 -9.39 4.25 0.65
N GLN A 20 -9.22 3.01 0.19
CA GLN A 20 -8.24 2.07 0.73
C GLN A 20 -6.81 2.52 0.36
N HIS A 21 -6.56 2.89 -0.91
CA HIS A 21 -5.29 3.48 -1.36
C HIS A 21 -4.92 4.71 -0.55
N ALA A 22 -5.89 5.60 -0.31
CA ALA A 22 -5.66 6.83 0.43
C ALA A 22 -5.18 6.56 1.87
N ARG A 23 -5.68 5.50 2.51
CA ARG A 23 -5.16 5.06 3.82
C ARG A 23 -3.70 4.59 3.70
N MET A 24 -3.34 3.86 2.64
CA MET A 24 -1.97 3.32 2.48
C MET A 24 -0.96 4.42 2.20
N LEU A 25 -1.37 5.42 1.41
CA LEU A 25 -0.59 6.63 1.21
C LEU A 25 -0.45 7.47 2.49
N ASP A 26 -1.44 7.50 3.40
CA ASP A 26 -1.29 8.13 4.73
C ASP A 26 -0.19 7.46 5.56
N HIS A 27 -0.10 6.12 5.54
CA HIS A 27 1.00 5.42 6.22
C HIS A 27 2.36 5.76 5.63
N THR A 28 2.46 5.84 4.29
CA THR A 28 3.67 6.28 3.58
C THR A 28 4.06 7.71 3.97
N GLN A 29 3.08 8.62 4.02
CA GLN A 29 3.29 10.00 4.46
C GLN A 29 3.75 10.07 5.92
N ARG A 30 3.21 9.23 6.80
CA ARG A 30 3.64 9.16 8.21
C ARG A 30 5.08 8.68 8.33
N ALA A 31 5.51 7.71 7.52
CA ALA A 31 6.91 7.28 7.47
C ALA A 31 7.83 8.44 7.05
N TYR A 32 7.45 9.20 6.01
CA TYR A 32 8.19 10.39 5.58
C TYR A 32 8.28 11.46 6.68
N LEU A 33 7.16 11.81 7.31
CA LEU A 33 7.15 12.84 8.36
C LEU A 33 8.06 12.43 9.52
N LEU A 34 7.97 11.17 9.94
CA LEU A 34 8.80 10.62 11.00
C LEU A 34 10.28 10.59 10.60
N PHE A 35 10.59 10.27 9.34
CA PHE A 35 11.95 10.34 8.80
C PHE A 35 12.52 11.75 8.88
N THR A 36 11.75 12.76 8.45
CA THR A 36 12.19 14.17 8.42
C THR A 36 12.13 14.91 9.75
N ASP A 37 11.59 14.29 10.81
CA ASP A 37 11.53 14.91 12.13
C ASP A 37 12.89 14.77 12.85
N GLU A 38 13.70 15.82 12.74
CA GLU A 38 15.01 15.93 13.40
C GLU A 38 14.91 16.06 14.93
N ASN A 39 13.73 16.37 15.48
CA ASN A 39 13.55 16.55 16.93
C ASN A 39 13.17 15.25 17.65
N MET A 40 12.77 14.22 16.90
CA MET A 40 12.28 12.97 17.47
C MET A 40 13.40 11.92 17.55
N LEU A 41 13.97 11.72 18.74
CA LEU A 41 15.09 10.78 18.95
C LEU A 41 14.66 9.30 18.97
N PHE A 42 13.47 9.00 19.50
CA PHE A 42 12.96 7.64 19.68
C PHE A 42 11.77 7.41 18.74
N LYS A 43 12.02 6.73 17.63
CA LYS A 43 11.07 6.47 16.53
C LYS A 43 10.63 5.01 16.44
N CYS A 44 11.30 4.05 17.11
CA CYS A 44 11.00 2.60 16.99
C CYS A 44 9.53 2.23 17.20
N ALA A 45 8.87 2.79 18.21
CA ALA A 45 7.46 2.51 18.49
C ALA A 45 6.55 3.00 17.34
N ASP A 46 6.84 4.17 16.79
CA ASP A 46 6.09 4.75 15.68
C ASP A 46 6.37 4.03 14.36
N ILE A 47 7.61 3.59 14.13
CA ILE A 47 7.97 2.69 13.02
C ILE A 47 7.12 1.41 13.11
N ASN A 48 7.11 0.75 14.27
CA ASN A 48 6.32 -0.48 14.45
C ASN A 48 4.83 -0.23 14.17
N LYS A 49 4.28 0.87 14.69
CA LYS A 49 2.88 1.25 14.50
C LYS A 49 2.53 1.53 13.03
N ILE A 50 3.46 2.10 12.26
CA ILE A 50 3.27 2.33 10.83
C ILE A 50 3.22 0.99 10.09
N LEU A 51 4.18 0.09 10.37
CA LEU A 51 4.28 -1.21 9.71
C LEU A 51 3.13 -2.16 10.06
N GLU A 52 2.71 -2.21 11.32
CA GLU A 52 1.54 -2.99 11.74
C GLU A 52 0.25 -2.47 11.10
N GLY A 53 0.09 -1.14 11.02
CA GLY A 53 -1.06 -0.55 10.35
C GLY A 53 -1.09 -0.83 8.85
N LEU A 54 0.07 -0.76 8.19
CA LEU A 54 0.20 -1.20 6.79
C LEU A 54 -0.18 -2.69 6.67
N SER A 55 0.32 -3.56 7.54
CA SER A 55 0.04 -5.00 7.47
C SER A 55 -1.46 -5.29 7.58
N PHE A 56 -2.13 -4.67 8.56
CA PHE A 56 -3.56 -4.82 8.75
C PHE A 56 -4.36 -4.33 7.53
N HIS A 57 -4.13 -3.10 7.09
CA HIS A 57 -4.95 -2.50 6.05
C HIS A 57 -4.66 -3.04 4.65
N THR A 58 -3.41 -3.42 4.35
CA THR A 58 -3.09 -4.09 3.09
C THR A 58 -3.69 -5.49 3.02
N ALA A 59 -3.79 -6.21 4.15
CA ALA A 59 -4.51 -7.47 4.17
C ALA A 59 -6.00 -7.30 3.81
N GLU A 60 -6.67 -6.28 4.38
CA GLU A 60 -8.07 -5.96 4.04
C GLU A 60 -8.23 -5.53 2.58
N HIS A 61 -7.37 -4.63 2.12
CA HIS A 61 -7.42 -4.07 0.76
C HIS A 61 -7.15 -5.14 -0.31
N PHE A 62 -6.06 -5.89 -0.17
CA PHE A 62 -5.70 -6.92 -1.14
C PHE A 62 -6.75 -8.03 -1.19
N ALA A 63 -7.33 -8.45 -0.05
CA ALA A 63 -8.41 -9.43 -0.06
C ALA A 63 -9.64 -8.91 -0.82
N TYR A 64 -9.99 -7.63 -0.62
CA TYR A 64 -11.09 -7.00 -1.33
C TYR A 64 -10.86 -6.97 -2.85
N GLU A 65 -9.67 -6.58 -3.30
CA GLU A 65 -9.35 -6.58 -4.73
C GLU A 65 -9.30 -7.98 -5.34
N GLU A 66 -8.70 -8.94 -4.63
CA GLU A 66 -8.62 -10.34 -5.07
C GLU A 66 -10.01 -10.96 -5.22
N ASP A 67 -10.94 -10.64 -4.31
CA ASP A 67 -12.35 -11.04 -4.41
C ASP A 67 -13.04 -10.34 -5.58
N TYR A 68 -12.85 -9.02 -5.73
CA TYR A 68 -13.41 -8.24 -6.83
C TYR A 68 -12.96 -8.74 -8.21
N MET A 69 -11.65 -8.94 -8.39
CA MET A 69 -11.07 -9.50 -9.61
C MET A 69 -11.58 -10.91 -9.90
N ARG A 70 -11.82 -11.74 -8.86
CA ARG A 70 -12.37 -13.08 -9.02
C ARG A 70 -13.82 -13.05 -9.49
N GLU A 71 -14.63 -12.13 -8.97
CA GLU A 71 -16.01 -11.92 -9.41
C GLU A 71 -16.08 -11.41 -10.86
N LEU A 72 -15.14 -10.55 -11.25
CA LEU A 72 -15.00 -10.08 -12.62
C LEU A 72 -14.52 -11.17 -13.60
N GLY A 73 -13.86 -12.22 -13.10
CA GLY A 73 -13.18 -13.20 -13.96
C GLY A 73 -11.93 -12.64 -14.63
N PHE A 74 -11.21 -11.74 -13.96
CA PHE A 74 -9.98 -11.13 -14.44
C PHE A 74 -8.89 -12.20 -14.66
N ASP A 75 -8.32 -12.22 -15.86
CA ASP A 75 -7.45 -13.30 -16.34
C ASP A 75 -6.05 -13.31 -15.71
N GLN A 76 -5.59 -12.16 -15.20
CA GLN A 76 -4.28 -11.97 -14.56
C GLN A 76 -4.34 -11.95 -13.02
N LEU A 77 -5.42 -12.49 -12.43
CA LEU A 77 -5.59 -12.54 -10.98
C LEU A 77 -4.41 -13.22 -10.25
N GLU A 78 -3.88 -14.33 -10.79
CA GLU A 78 -2.77 -15.03 -10.15
C GLU A 78 -1.49 -14.20 -10.11
N GLU A 79 -1.18 -13.47 -11.19
CA GLU A 79 -0.05 -12.54 -11.26
C GLU A 79 -0.23 -11.39 -10.27
N HIS A 80 -1.44 -10.83 -10.15
CA HIS A 80 -1.74 -9.75 -9.20
C HIS A 80 -1.55 -10.20 -7.74
N ILE A 81 -2.04 -11.40 -7.39
CA ILE A 81 -1.82 -12.02 -6.07
C ILE A 81 -0.32 -12.17 -5.77
N ARG A 82 0.51 -12.51 -6.76
CA ARG A 82 1.97 -12.62 -6.55
C ARG A 82 2.60 -11.27 -6.23
N CYS A 83 2.11 -10.16 -6.80
CA CYS A 83 2.53 -8.81 -6.43
C CYS A 83 2.17 -8.51 -4.97
N HIS A 84 0.94 -8.83 -4.53
CA HIS A 84 0.51 -8.69 -3.14
C HIS A 84 1.36 -9.51 -2.17
N GLU A 85 1.64 -10.78 -2.50
CA GLU A 85 2.48 -11.65 -1.68
C GLU A 85 3.93 -11.14 -1.58
N ALA A 86 4.46 -10.57 -2.66
CA ALA A 86 5.78 -9.94 -2.64
C ALA A 86 5.81 -8.74 -1.69
N PHE A 87 4.75 -7.91 -1.69
CA PHE A 87 4.61 -6.80 -0.75
C PHE A 87 4.50 -7.27 0.70
N ARG A 88 3.62 -8.25 0.98
CA ARG A 88 3.43 -8.84 2.31
C ARG A 88 4.76 -9.35 2.88
N ARG A 89 5.54 -10.08 2.07
CA ARG A 89 6.87 -10.56 2.48
C ARG A 89 7.83 -9.41 2.77
N LYS A 90 7.87 -8.39 1.90
CA LYS A 90 8.76 -7.23 2.11
C LYS A 90 8.40 -6.44 3.36
N LEU A 91 7.11 -6.29 3.64
CA LEU A 91 6.62 -5.65 4.84
C LEU A 91 7.01 -6.45 6.10
N GLN A 92 6.90 -7.79 6.05
CA GLN A 92 7.35 -8.65 7.15
C GLN A 92 8.85 -8.52 7.40
N GLU A 93 9.68 -8.45 6.36
CA GLU A 93 11.13 -8.19 6.50
C GLU A 93 11.40 -6.88 7.26
N PHE A 94 10.62 -5.82 7.01
CA PHE A 94 10.74 -4.58 7.74
C PHE A 94 10.32 -4.73 9.21
N ILE A 95 9.21 -5.43 9.48
CA ILE A 95 8.73 -5.69 10.86
C ILE A 95 9.78 -6.46 11.67
N ASP A 96 10.38 -7.50 11.08
CA ASP A 96 11.37 -8.35 11.74
C ASP A 96 12.68 -7.61 12.07
N ARG A 97 12.96 -6.51 11.38
CA ARG A 97 14.10 -5.63 11.65
C ARG A 97 13.86 -4.66 12.81
N VAL A 98 12.60 -4.32 13.13
CA VAL A 98 12.27 -3.33 14.17
C VAL A 98 12.92 -3.64 15.52
N PRO A 99 12.90 -4.88 16.05
CA PRO A 99 13.52 -5.20 17.34
C PRO A 99 15.05 -5.04 17.36
N GLN A 100 15.68 -4.94 16.19
CA GLN A 100 17.13 -4.84 16.02
C GLN A 100 17.58 -3.39 15.85
N LEU A 101 16.65 -2.43 15.82
CA LEU A 101 16.97 -1.02 15.62
C LEU A 101 17.67 -0.42 16.85
N SER A 102 18.60 0.48 16.56
CA SER A 102 19.30 1.32 17.52
C SER A 102 19.00 2.79 17.23
N LEU A 103 19.41 3.70 18.10
CA LEU A 103 19.20 5.14 17.87
C LEU A 103 19.71 5.60 16.50
N ASP A 104 20.87 5.08 16.08
CA ASP A 104 21.57 5.49 14.87
C ASP A 104 21.01 4.86 13.58
N THR A 105 20.17 3.82 13.67
CA THR A 105 19.66 3.06 12.50
C THR A 105 18.19 3.28 12.19
N GLN A 106 17.47 4.04 13.04
CA GLN A 106 16.03 4.32 12.84
C GLN A 106 15.76 5.14 11.59
N ASP A 107 16.58 6.15 11.31
CA ASP A 107 16.37 7.04 10.16
C ASP A 107 16.68 6.31 8.84
N GLU A 108 17.72 5.46 8.81
CA GLU A 108 18.00 4.59 7.67
C GLU A 108 16.81 3.66 7.39
N MET A 109 16.31 2.99 8.43
CA MET A 109 15.12 2.14 8.33
C MET A 109 13.90 2.89 7.78
N LEU A 110 13.65 4.11 8.27
CA LEU A 110 12.54 4.94 7.81
C LEU A 110 12.69 5.37 6.36
N GLY A 111 13.92 5.74 5.94
CA GLY A 111 14.23 6.05 4.55
C GLY A 111 13.94 4.88 3.62
N GLU A 112 14.42 3.67 3.98
CA GLU A 112 14.15 2.46 3.21
C GLU A 112 12.66 2.12 3.12
N VAL A 113 11.94 2.22 4.24
CA VAL A 113 10.48 1.98 4.27
C VAL A 113 9.76 2.99 3.38
N PHE A 114 10.08 4.28 3.51
CA PHE A 114 9.44 5.33 2.72
C PHE A 114 9.72 5.16 1.22
N GLU A 115 10.97 4.94 0.82
CA GLU A 115 11.35 4.74 -0.58
C GLU A 115 10.64 3.51 -1.18
N TYR A 116 10.63 2.39 -0.44
CA TYR A 116 9.94 1.19 -0.88
C TYR A 116 8.45 1.41 -1.07
N LEU A 117 7.77 2.00 -0.07
CA LEU A 117 6.34 2.24 -0.14
C LEU A 117 5.99 3.21 -1.28
N GLN A 118 6.72 4.31 -1.41
CA GLN A 118 6.46 5.30 -2.46
C GLN A 118 6.55 4.66 -3.85
N GLU A 119 7.60 3.88 -4.11
CA GLU A 119 7.77 3.23 -5.41
C GLU A 119 6.73 2.12 -5.63
N TRP A 120 6.49 1.28 -4.62
CA TRP A 120 5.55 0.17 -4.76
C TRP A 120 4.13 0.65 -5.00
N TRP A 121 3.62 1.60 -4.20
CA TRP A 121 2.27 2.16 -4.40
C TRP A 121 2.15 2.81 -5.76
N LYS A 122 3.19 3.55 -6.18
CA LYS A 122 3.16 4.21 -7.47
C LYS A 122 3.02 3.21 -8.61
N VAL A 123 3.89 2.20 -8.65
CA VAL A 123 3.88 1.21 -9.72
C VAL A 123 2.61 0.35 -9.65
N HIS A 124 2.27 -0.15 -8.47
CA HIS A 124 1.14 -1.07 -8.32
C HIS A 124 -0.18 -0.40 -8.67
N ILE A 125 -0.47 0.77 -8.11
CA ILE A 125 -1.74 1.46 -8.37
C ILE A 125 -1.84 1.88 -9.83
N THR A 126 -0.80 2.50 -10.39
CA THR A 126 -0.89 3.07 -11.74
C THR A 126 -0.74 2.06 -12.87
N GLN A 127 -0.22 0.85 -12.59
CA GLN A 127 0.04 -0.16 -13.61
C GLN A 127 -0.66 -1.48 -13.36
N GLU A 128 -0.71 -2.00 -12.14
CA GLU A 128 -1.33 -3.29 -11.85
C GLU A 128 -2.84 -3.11 -11.61
N ASP A 129 -3.24 -2.21 -10.70
CA ASP A 129 -4.65 -2.03 -10.35
C ASP A 129 -5.45 -1.51 -11.54
N MET A 130 -4.85 -0.61 -12.34
CA MET A 130 -5.49 -0.10 -13.54
C MET A 130 -5.82 -1.19 -14.58
N LYS A 131 -5.13 -2.33 -14.59
CA LYS A 131 -5.46 -3.42 -15.53
C LYS A 131 -6.84 -4.00 -15.27
N TYR A 132 -7.18 -4.27 -14.01
CA TYR A 132 -8.49 -4.81 -13.68
C TYR A 132 -9.58 -3.72 -13.76
N VAL A 133 -9.24 -2.45 -13.52
CA VAL A 133 -10.15 -1.31 -13.74
C VAL A 133 -10.52 -1.19 -15.22
N GLU A 134 -9.55 -1.22 -16.12
CA GLU A 134 -9.78 -1.22 -17.56
C GLU A 134 -10.60 -2.44 -18.00
N PHE A 135 -10.28 -3.61 -17.45
CA PHE A 135 -11.04 -4.83 -17.70
C PHE A 135 -12.51 -4.68 -17.28
N ALA A 136 -12.77 -4.17 -16.07
CA ALA A 136 -14.13 -3.95 -15.55
C ALA A 136 -14.94 -2.98 -16.43
N ASN A 137 -14.34 -1.84 -16.81
CA ASN A 137 -14.99 -0.85 -17.68
C ASN A 137 -15.35 -1.43 -19.06
N ASN A 138 -14.50 -2.29 -19.60
CA ASN A 138 -14.76 -2.98 -20.87
C ASN A 138 -15.86 -4.06 -20.74
N HIS A 139 -16.06 -4.62 -19.55
CA HIS A 139 -17.12 -5.61 -19.28
C HIS A 139 -18.48 -4.96 -19.00
N GLU A 140 -18.52 -3.80 -18.34
CA GLU A 140 -19.76 -3.03 -18.17
C GLU A 140 -20.30 -2.50 -19.52
N THR A 141 -19.42 -2.12 -20.44
CA THR A 141 -19.81 -1.64 -21.77
C THR A 141 -20.22 -2.76 -22.74
N ALA A 142 -19.94 -4.02 -22.40
CA ALA A 142 -20.29 -5.19 -23.19
C ALA A 142 -21.56 -5.92 -22.71
N ALA A 143 -22.15 -5.49 -21.58
CA ALA A 143 -23.42 -6.00 -21.10
C ALA A 143 -24.59 -5.42 -21.94
N PRO A 144 -25.45 -6.26 -22.56
CA PRO A 144 -26.56 -5.81 -23.40
C PRO A 144 -27.70 -5.13 -22.63
#